data_AF-A0A2D7Q960-F1
#
_entry.id   AF-A0A2D7Q960-F1
#
_cell.length_a   1.000
_cell.length_b   1.000
_cell.length_c   1.000
_cell.angle_alpha   90.00
_cell.angle_beta   90.00
_cell.angle_gamma   90.00
#
_symmetry.space_group_name_H-M   'P 1'
#
loop_
_entity.id
_entity.type
_entity.pdbx_description
1 polymer ?
#
loop_
_entity_poly.entity_id
_entity_poly.type
_entity_poly.pdbx_seq_one_letter_code
_entity_poly.pdbx_strand_id
1 'polypeptide(L)'
;MTFFYFIILLLFSTSIQANVEVNSIIKLKENIPEECGLNFLNKKEGFTAELTIKKNHTDNTLTFFKVNSKNLNINEANLKSFSNDINNILGVKPKTKDGFTLSTITKNDEMTLFFQEILIGNSTLIINGKKYEIKGPIDSKVRLEYLFCTGEMFLPNYEKK
;
A
#
# COMPACT_ATOMS: atom_id res chain seq x y z
N MET A 1 38.82 28.80 5.28
CA MET A 1 38.24 27.67 4.52
C MET A 1 37.72 26.53 5.41
N THR A 2 37.41 26.77 6.69
CA THR A 2 36.94 25.73 7.63
C THR A 2 35.47 25.88 8.03
N PHE A 3 34.87 27.06 7.81
CA PHE A 3 33.47 27.34 8.17
C PHE A 3 32.44 26.75 7.18
N PHE A 4 32.84 26.53 5.92
CA PHE A 4 31.94 26.04 4.87
C PHE A 4 31.69 24.52 4.92
N TYR A 5 32.60 23.75 5.56
CA TYR A 5 32.45 22.30 5.69
C TYR A 5 31.43 21.89 6.76
N PHE A 6 31.14 22.75 7.73
CA PHE A 6 30.19 22.45 8.81
C PHE A 6 28.72 22.52 8.34
N ILE A 7 28.44 23.29 7.27
CA ILE A 7 27.08 23.47 6.74
C ILE A 7 26.67 22.30 5.82
N ILE A 8 27.63 21.64 5.17
CA ILE A 8 27.36 20.51 4.26
C ILE A 8 26.97 19.23 5.04
N LEU A 9 27.40 19.10 6.30
CA LEU A 9 27.09 17.93 7.13
C LEU A 9 25.68 17.93 7.74
N LEU A 10 24.99 19.08 7.75
CA LEU A 10 23.63 19.21 8.31
C LEU A 10 22.50 18.85 7.34
N LEU A 11 22.81 18.58 6.06
CA LEU A 11 21.81 18.21 5.05
C LEU A 11 21.56 16.71 4.92
N PHE A 12 22.29 15.88 5.65
CA PHE A 12 21.91 14.47 5.83
C PHE A 12 20.79 14.40 6.88
N SER A 13 19.59 14.83 6.49
CA SER A 13 18.38 14.47 7.23
C SER A 13 18.35 12.95 7.26
N THR A 14 18.64 12.36 8.43
CA THR A 14 18.53 10.93 8.65
C THR A 14 17.08 10.55 8.34
N SER A 15 16.84 9.96 7.17
CA SER A 15 15.56 9.29 6.93
C SER A 15 15.43 8.28 8.05
N ILE A 16 14.44 8.47 8.93
CA ILE A 16 14.16 7.53 10.00
C ILE A 16 13.79 6.22 9.32
N GLN A 17 14.77 5.33 9.23
CA GLN A 17 14.66 4.03 8.60
C GLN A 17 13.85 3.14 9.54
N ALA A 18 12.56 3.40 9.63
CA ALA A 18 11.65 2.53 10.35
C ALA A 18 11.25 1.41 9.39
N ASN A 19 11.70 0.19 9.71
CA ASN A 19 11.47 -0.99 8.88
C ASN A 19 9.95 -1.24 8.80
N VAL A 20 9.36 -1.01 7.63
CA VAL A 20 7.97 -1.35 7.35
C VAL A 20 7.93 -2.82 6.94
N GLU A 21 7.29 -3.64 7.76
CA GLU A 21 7.05 -5.05 7.45
C GLU A 21 5.90 -5.13 6.44
N VAL A 22 6.06 -5.91 5.37
CA VAL A 22 5.04 -6.08 4.33
C VAL A 22 4.53 -7.50 4.35
N ASN A 23 3.21 -7.66 4.35
CA ASN A 23 2.52 -8.95 4.33
C ASN A 23 1.44 -8.94 3.24
N SER A 24 1.09 -10.09 2.68
CA SER A 24 -0.06 -10.20 1.76
C SER A 24 -1.38 -10.24 2.53
N ILE A 25 -2.43 -9.69 1.94
CA ILE A 25 -3.82 -9.89 2.37
C ILE A 25 -4.50 -10.78 1.34
N ILE A 26 -5.03 -11.91 1.78
CA ILE A 26 -5.85 -12.82 0.99
C ILE A 26 -7.09 -13.16 1.81
N LYS A 27 -8.26 -12.80 1.31
CA LYS A 27 -9.54 -13.26 1.87
C LYS A 27 -10.24 -14.12 0.85
N LEU A 28 -10.69 -15.28 1.28
CA LEU A 28 -11.38 -16.25 0.46
C LEU A 28 -12.85 -16.32 0.84
N LYS A 29 -13.70 -16.51 -0.15
CA LYS A 29 -15.09 -16.90 0.01
C LYS A 29 -15.30 -18.17 -0.80
N GLU A 30 -15.72 -19.25 -0.13
CA GLU A 30 -15.90 -20.56 -0.77
C GLU A 30 -14.62 -21.04 -1.51
N ASN A 31 -13.44 -20.77 -0.92
CA ASN A 31 -12.11 -21.04 -1.48
C ASN A 31 -11.73 -20.23 -2.73
N ILE A 32 -12.54 -19.25 -3.13
CA ILE A 32 -12.25 -18.32 -4.22
C ILE A 32 -11.78 -16.99 -3.63
N PRO A 33 -10.69 -16.38 -4.12
CA PRO A 33 -10.28 -15.05 -3.67
C PRO A 33 -11.36 -13.99 -3.86
N GLU A 34 -11.73 -13.35 -2.76
CA GLU A 34 -12.70 -12.24 -2.70
C GLU A 34 -11.98 -10.90 -2.50
N GLU A 35 -10.85 -10.89 -1.80
CA GLU A 35 -10.05 -9.68 -1.56
C GLU A 35 -8.56 -10.02 -1.55
N CYS A 36 -7.77 -9.26 -2.30
CA CYS A 36 -6.33 -9.41 -2.42
C CYS A 36 -5.62 -8.09 -2.10
N GLY A 37 -4.44 -8.11 -1.52
CA GLY A 37 -3.71 -6.87 -1.26
C GLY A 37 -2.44 -7.01 -0.46
N LEU A 38 -2.00 -5.88 0.09
CA LEU A 38 -0.79 -5.75 0.90
C LEU A 38 -1.12 -5.04 2.22
N ASN A 39 -0.49 -5.50 3.29
CA ASN A 39 -0.49 -4.90 4.61
C ASN A 39 0.93 -4.41 4.93
N PHE A 40 1.04 -3.17 5.39
CA PHE A 40 2.27 -2.49 5.77
C PHE A 40 2.22 -2.19 7.27
N LEU A 41 3.08 -2.86 8.04
CA LEU A 41 3.11 -2.77 9.49
C LEU A 41 4.37 -2.08 9.96
N ASN A 42 4.22 -1.10 10.85
CA ASN A 42 5.35 -0.54 11.58
C ASN A 42 5.12 -0.69 13.08
N LYS A 43 5.76 -1.71 13.67
CA LYS A 43 5.63 -2.02 15.10
C LYS A 43 6.14 -0.90 16.00
N LYS A 44 7.20 -0.19 15.58
CA LYS A 44 7.83 0.88 16.36
C LYS A 44 6.91 2.09 16.49
N GLU A 45 6.27 2.48 15.39
CA GLU A 45 5.39 3.65 15.33
C GLU A 45 3.93 3.31 15.65
N GLY A 46 3.59 2.01 15.69
CA GLY A 46 2.27 1.52 16.10
C GLY A 46 1.18 1.84 15.07
N PHE A 47 1.47 1.71 13.78
CA PHE A 47 0.49 1.87 12.70
C PHE A 47 0.44 0.64 11.78
N THR A 48 -0.71 0.47 11.12
CA THR A 48 -0.92 -0.44 9.99
C THR A 48 -1.49 0.35 8.82
N ALA A 49 -1.02 0.03 7.61
CA ALA A 49 -1.63 0.50 6.38
C ALA A 49 -1.99 -0.69 5.49
N GLU A 50 -3.16 -0.66 4.86
CA GLU A 50 -3.67 -1.73 4.01
C GLU A 50 -3.99 -1.13 2.65
N LEU A 51 -3.55 -1.81 1.58
CA LEU A 51 -3.97 -1.54 0.22
C LEU A 51 -4.57 -2.83 -0.35
N THR A 52 -5.87 -2.84 -0.62
CA THR A 52 -6.57 -4.02 -1.11
C THR A 52 -7.41 -3.73 -2.35
N ILE A 53 -7.65 -4.79 -3.12
CA ILE A 53 -8.54 -4.81 -4.26
C ILE A 53 -9.53 -5.96 -4.11
N LYS A 54 -10.76 -5.74 -4.57
CA LYS A 54 -11.80 -6.76 -4.66
C LYS A 54 -12.71 -6.50 -5.84
N LYS A 55 -13.33 -7.56 -6.36
CA LYS A 55 -14.43 -7.45 -7.30
C LYS A 55 -15.72 -7.09 -6.57
N ASN A 56 -16.47 -6.12 -7.08
CA ASN A 56 -17.81 -5.85 -6.60
C ASN A 56 -18.85 -6.68 -7.37
N HIS A 57 -20.13 -6.55 -7.02
CA HIS A 57 -21.22 -7.30 -7.67
C HIS A 57 -21.41 -7.00 -9.16
N THR A 58 -20.82 -5.91 -9.67
CA THR A 58 -20.86 -5.51 -11.08
C THR A 58 -19.54 -5.77 -11.80
N ASP A 59 -18.69 -6.63 -11.23
CA ASP A 59 -17.37 -7.04 -11.74
C ASP A 59 -16.34 -5.89 -11.88
N ASN A 60 -16.64 -4.73 -11.29
CA ASN A 60 -15.68 -3.65 -11.18
C ASN A 60 -14.67 -3.92 -10.06
N THR A 61 -13.44 -3.47 -10.24
CA THR A 61 -12.41 -3.54 -9.21
C THR A 61 -12.55 -2.36 -8.27
N LEU A 62 -12.94 -2.67 -7.03
CA LEU A 62 -12.91 -1.72 -5.93
C LEU A 62 -11.54 -1.78 -5.27
N THR A 63 -10.89 -0.62 -5.20
CA THR A 63 -9.65 -0.46 -4.42
C THR A 63 -9.96 0.20 -3.09
N PHE A 64 -9.25 -0.24 -2.06
CA PHE A 64 -9.36 0.27 -0.71
C PHE A 64 -7.97 0.55 -0.14
N PHE A 65 -7.74 1.76 0.34
CA PHE A 65 -6.54 2.13 1.07
C PHE A 65 -6.92 2.62 2.46
N LYS A 66 -6.29 2.08 3.50
CA LYS A 66 -6.58 2.41 4.90
C LYS A 66 -5.30 2.54 5.70
N VAL A 67 -5.28 3.49 6.61
CA VAL A 67 -4.22 3.62 7.62
C VAL A 67 -4.84 3.79 9.00
N ASN A 68 -4.45 2.92 9.92
CA ASN A 68 -4.86 2.95 11.31
C ASN A 68 -3.64 3.09 12.21
N SER A 69 -3.81 3.80 13.32
CA SER A 69 -2.85 3.77 14.43
C SER A 69 -3.63 3.81 15.73
N LYS A 70 -3.09 3.15 16.76
CA LYS A 70 -3.59 3.28 18.14
C LYS A 70 -3.06 4.53 18.84
N ASN A 71 -1.94 5.07 18.35
CA ASN A 71 -1.15 6.08 19.04
C ASN A 71 -1.27 7.47 18.38
N LEU A 72 -1.76 7.53 17.14
CA LEU A 72 -1.76 8.72 16.31
C LEU A 72 -3.11 8.89 15.62
N ASN A 73 -3.65 10.10 15.62
CA ASN A 73 -4.76 10.46 14.75
C ASN A 73 -4.23 10.67 13.32
N ILE A 74 -4.77 9.92 12.35
CA ILE A 74 -4.26 9.93 10.97
C ILE A 74 -5.13 10.87 10.12
N ASN A 75 -4.62 12.07 9.87
CA ASN A 75 -5.32 13.08 9.08
C ASN A 75 -4.93 13.02 7.60
N GLU A 76 -3.70 12.59 7.32
CA GLU A 76 -3.16 12.46 5.98
C GLU A 76 -2.43 11.12 5.87
N ALA A 77 -2.72 10.39 4.79
CA ALA A 77 -1.86 9.31 4.35
C ALA A 77 -1.77 9.26 2.83
N ASN A 78 -0.67 8.72 2.33
CA ASN A 78 -0.47 8.42 0.92
C ASN A 78 0.52 7.26 0.77
N LEU A 79 0.39 6.47 -0.28
CA LEU A 79 1.36 5.46 -0.68
C LEU A 79 1.85 5.81 -2.07
N LYS A 80 3.17 5.99 -2.21
CA LYS A 80 3.81 6.38 -3.46
C LYS A 80 4.58 5.20 -4.04
N SER A 81 4.29 4.86 -5.29
CA SER A 81 5.12 3.97 -6.09
C SER A 81 6.12 4.80 -6.92
N PHE A 82 6.72 4.20 -7.95
CA PHE A 82 7.67 4.89 -8.82
C PHE A 82 6.98 5.90 -9.73
N SER A 83 5.87 5.53 -10.37
CA SER A 83 5.21 6.37 -11.38
C SER A 83 4.04 7.21 -10.85
N ASN A 84 3.43 6.83 -9.73
CA ASN A 84 2.19 7.46 -9.25
C ASN A 84 2.02 7.32 -7.73
N ASP A 85 0.90 7.83 -7.21
CA ASP A 85 0.51 7.66 -5.81
C ASP A 85 -0.97 7.32 -5.64
N ILE A 86 -1.30 6.64 -4.54
CA ILE A 86 -2.64 6.07 -4.34
C ILE A 86 -3.70 7.17 -4.21
N ASN A 87 -3.37 8.35 -3.69
CA ASN A 87 -4.33 9.45 -3.58
C ASN A 87 -4.70 9.98 -4.96
N ASN A 88 -3.73 10.06 -5.89
CA ASN A 88 -4.00 10.43 -7.28
C ASN A 88 -4.81 9.36 -8.02
N ILE A 89 -4.45 8.08 -7.89
CA ILE A 89 -5.17 6.97 -8.53
C ILE A 89 -6.63 6.90 -8.06
N LEU A 90 -6.86 7.06 -6.76
CA LEU A 90 -8.22 6.99 -6.20
C LEU A 90 -9.01 8.27 -6.44
N GLY A 91 -8.37 9.45 -6.48
CA GLY A 91 -9.00 10.71 -6.85
C GLY A 91 -10.21 11.14 -5.99
N VAL A 92 -10.37 10.55 -4.80
CA VAL A 92 -11.50 10.79 -3.88
C VAL A 92 -11.04 11.41 -2.58
N LYS A 93 -11.98 12.08 -1.88
CA LYS A 93 -11.70 12.64 -0.55
C LYS A 93 -11.61 11.52 0.50
N PRO A 94 -10.62 11.56 1.41
CA PRO A 94 -10.50 10.58 2.47
C PRO A 94 -11.60 10.75 3.52
N LYS A 95 -11.99 9.64 4.13
CA LYS A 95 -12.74 9.64 5.40
C LYS A 95 -11.73 9.46 6.54
N THR A 96 -11.83 10.29 7.58
CA THR A 96 -10.85 10.35 8.68
C THR A 96 -11.42 10.02 10.06
N LYS A 97 -12.74 9.75 10.16
CA LYS A 97 -13.43 9.57 11.46
C LYS A 97 -12.90 8.38 12.28
N ASP A 98 -12.51 7.29 11.60
CA ASP A 98 -12.07 6.03 12.21
C ASP A 98 -10.71 5.58 11.62
N GLY A 99 -9.79 6.54 11.44
CA GLY A 99 -8.56 6.38 10.67
C GLY A 99 -8.70 6.94 9.25
N PHE A 100 -7.59 6.97 8.51
CA PHE A 100 -7.57 7.48 7.14
C PHE A 100 -8.00 6.38 6.18
N THR A 101 -9.05 6.62 5.39
CA THR A 101 -9.55 5.66 4.41
C THR A 101 -9.88 6.32 3.07
N LEU A 102 -9.50 5.65 1.99
CA LEU A 102 -9.89 5.96 0.63
C LEU A 102 -10.46 4.70 -0.02
N SER A 103 -11.52 4.86 -0.80
CA SER A 103 -12.08 3.75 -1.58
C SER A 103 -12.81 4.26 -2.79
N THR A 104 -12.55 3.64 -3.93
CA THR A 104 -13.29 3.90 -5.16
C THR A 104 -13.12 2.73 -6.13
N ILE A 105 -13.88 2.77 -7.23
CA ILE A 105 -13.67 1.91 -8.38
C ILE A 105 -12.45 2.43 -9.15
N THR A 106 -11.53 1.54 -9.50
CA THR A 106 -10.29 1.85 -10.21
C THR A 106 -10.15 1.02 -11.47
N LYS A 107 -9.39 1.53 -12.45
CA LYS A 107 -9.03 0.76 -13.64
C LYS A 107 -8.04 -0.35 -13.27
N ASN A 108 -8.24 -1.54 -13.82
CA ASN A 108 -7.41 -2.72 -13.52
C ASN A 108 -5.95 -2.49 -13.90
N ASP A 109 -5.69 -1.96 -15.09
CA ASP A 109 -4.32 -1.80 -15.60
C ASP A 109 -3.50 -0.83 -14.73
N GLU A 110 -4.12 0.26 -14.30
CA GLU A 110 -3.49 1.27 -13.44
C GLU A 110 -3.14 0.70 -12.07
N MET A 111 -4.08 0.00 -11.43
CA MET A 111 -3.82 -0.65 -10.15
C MET A 111 -2.82 -1.80 -10.27
N THR A 112 -2.88 -2.57 -11.36
CA THR A 112 -1.94 -3.66 -11.62
C THR A 112 -0.52 -3.13 -11.71
N LEU A 113 -0.31 -2.05 -12.48
CA LEU A 113 1.00 -1.39 -12.56
C LEU A 113 1.43 -0.86 -11.18
N PHE A 114 0.53 -0.19 -10.45
CA PHE A 114 0.84 0.36 -9.13
C PHE A 114 1.30 -0.71 -8.13
N PHE A 115 0.61 -1.84 -8.06
CA PHE A 115 1.03 -2.97 -7.23
C PHE A 115 2.34 -3.58 -7.72
N GLN A 116 2.53 -3.77 -9.03
CA GLN A 116 3.78 -4.31 -9.56
C GLN A 116 4.98 -3.45 -9.14
N GLU A 117 4.86 -2.12 -9.24
CA GLU A 117 5.90 -1.19 -8.81
C GLU A 117 6.22 -1.30 -7.31
N ILE A 118 5.21 -1.45 -6.46
CA ILE A 118 5.41 -1.67 -5.02
C ILE A 118 6.12 -3.01 -4.76
N LEU A 119 5.76 -4.06 -5.49
CA LEU A 119 6.28 -5.42 -5.30
C LEU A 119 7.75 -5.53 -5.71
N ILE A 120 8.15 -4.88 -6.80
CA ILE A 120 9.50 -5.03 -7.38
C ILE A 120 10.43 -3.86 -7.03
N GLY A 121 9.90 -2.69 -6.73
CA GLY A 121 10.64 -1.45 -6.51
C GLY A 121 10.50 -0.89 -5.10
N ASN A 122 11.21 0.20 -4.84
CA ASN A 122 11.02 0.95 -3.61
C ASN A 122 9.72 1.76 -3.67
N SER A 123 9.02 1.82 -2.54
CA SER A 123 7.84 2.65 -2.38
C SER A 123 7.92 3.45 -1.08
N THR A 124 7.10 4.49 -0.96
CA THR A 124 7.08 5.34 0.24
C THR A 124 5.68 5.48 0.77
N LEU A 125 5.48 5.06 2.02
CA LEU A 125 4.26 5.35 2.78
C LEU A 125 4.45 6.68 3.51
N ILE A 126 3.53 7.61 3.33
CA ILE A 126 3.53 8.93 3.96
C ILE A 126 2.34 8.96 4.91
N ILE A 127 2.57 9.30 6.18
CA ILE A 127 1.53 9.42 7.21
C ILE A 127 1.76 10.72 7.98
N ASN A 128 0.80 11.65 7.95
CA ASN A 128 0.90 12.98 8.55
C ASN A 128 2.24 13.68 8.20
N GLY A 129 2.62 13.66 6.92
CA GLY A 129 3.89 14.20 6.43
C GLY A 129 5.15 13.38 6.73
N LYS A 130 5.11 12.39 7.64
CA LYS A 130 6.26 11.52 7.93
C LYS A 130 6.38 10.42 6.88
N LYS A 131 7.60 10.24 6.36
CA LYS A 131 7.91 9.27 5.29
C LYS A 131 8.45 7.97 5.88
N TYR A 132 7.95 6.86 5.37
CA TYR A 132 8.37 5.50 5.69
C TYR A 132 8.72 4.78 4.38
N GLU A 133 9.99 4.43 4.23
CA GLU A 133 10.45 3.69 3.06
C GLU A 133 10.03 2.22 3.18
N ILE A 134 9.44 1.70 2.10
CA ILE A 134 9.18 0.28 1.90
C ILE A 134 10.20 -0.18 0.86
N LYS A 135 11.16 -1.01 1.31
CA LYS A 135 12.25 -1.48 0.46
C LYS A 135 11.77 -2.58 -0.48
N GLY A 136 12.06 -2.39 -1.75
CA GLY A 136 11.91 -3.40 -2.78
C GLY A 136 13.20 -4.20 -3.00
N PRO A 137 13.10 -5.37 -3.67
CA PRO A 137 11.86 -6.08 -3.93
C PRO A 137 11.28 -6.65 -2.62
N ILE A 138 9.95 -6.67 -2.52
CA ILE A 138 9.27 -7.28 -1.37
C ILE A 138 9.61 -8.77 -1.31
N ASP A 139 9.49 -9.38 -0.13
CA ASP A 139 9.66 -10.81 0.06
C ASP A 139 8.94 -11.64 -1.01
N SER A 140 9.62 -12.66 -1.55
CA SER A 140 9.08 -13.48 -2.64
C SER A 140 7.80 -14.21 -2.28
N LYS A 141 7.63 -14.62 -1.02
CA LYS A 141 6.41 -15.28 -0.54
C LYS A 141 5.22 -14.32 -0.69
N VAL A 142 5.36 -13.09 -0.19
CA VAL A 142 4.32 -12.06 -0.26
C VAL A 142 3.97 -11.71 -1.71
N ARG A 143 4.99 -11.60 -2.58
CA ARG A 143 4.78 -11.38 -4.02
C ARG A 143 3.99 -12.51 -4.67
N LEU A 144 4.37 -13.75 -4.43
CA LEU A 144 3.69 -14.93 -4.99
C LEU A 144 2.27 -15.07 -4.46
N GLU A 145 2.05 -14.82 -3.16
CA GLU A 145 0.73 -14.81 -2.53
C GLU A 145 -0.19 -13.77 -3.19
N TYR A 146 0.30 -12.54 -3.41
CA TYR A 146 -0.47 -11.51 -4.12
C TYR A 146 -0.76 -11.88 -5.58
N LEU A 147 0.24 -12.36 -6.32
CA LEU A 147 0.08 -12.74 -7.74
C LEU A 147 -0.88 -13.91 -7.90
N PHE A 148 -0.81 -14.92 -7.03
CA PHE A 148 -1.74 -16.04 -7.01
C PHE A 148 -3.17 -15.56 -6.73
N CYS A 149 -3.36 -14.77 -5.67
CA CYS A 149 -4.67 -14.24 -5.29
C CYS A 149 -5.32 -13.46 -6.42
N THR A 150 -4.57 -12.55 -7.06
CA THR A 150 -5.09 -11.71 -8.14
C THR A 150 -5.32 -12.50 -9.43
N GLY A 151 -4.45 -13.46 -9.76
CA GLY A 151 -4.65 -14.37 -10.90
C GLY A 151 -5.98 -15.12 -10.82
N GLU A 152 -6.25 -15.76 -9.67
CA GLU A 152 -7.49 -16.50 -9.45
C GLU A 152 -8.73 -15.58 -9.33
N MET A 153 -8.58 -14.36 -8.81
CA MET A 153 -9.68 -13.39 -8.69
C MET A 153 -10.14 -12.85 -10.06
N PHE A 154 -9.22 -12.59 -10.98
CA PHE A 154 -9.52 -11.99 -12.29
C PHE A 154 -9.75 -13.02 -13.40
N LEU A 155 -9.23 -14.23 -13.24
CA LEU A 155 -9.39 -15.35 -14.18
C LEU A 155 -9.82 -16.62 -13.43
N PRO A 156 -11.00 -16.63 -12.80
CA PRO A 156 -11.44 -17.78 -12.03
C PRO A 156 -11.67 -18.98 -12.97
N ASN A 157 -10.83 -20.00 -12.85
CA ASN A 157 -10.98 -21.26 -13.59
C ASN A 157 -11.99 -22.23 -12.97
N TYR A 158 -12.83 -21.75 -12.04
CA TYR A 158 -13.77 -22.58 -11.31
C TYR A 158 -15.08 -22.69 -12.09
N GLU A 159 -15.39 -23.90 -12.58
CA GLU A 159 -16.76 -24.23 -12.98
C GLU A 159 -17.67 -23.98 -11.77
N LYS A 160 -18.66 -23.09 -11.92
CA LYS A 160 -19.71 -22.90 -10.92
C LYS A 160 -20.47 -24.22 -10.81
N LYS A 161 -20.16 -25.02 -9.78
CA LYS A 161 -20.97 -26.18 -9.41
C LYS A 161 -22.29 -25.75 -8.82
#